data_AF-A0A067DEW2-F1
#
_entry.id   AF-A0A067DEW2-F1
#
_cell.length_a   1.000
_cell.length_b   1.000
_cell.length_c   1.000
_cell.angle_alpha   90.00
_cell.angle_beta   90.00
_cell.angle_gamma   90.00
#
_symmetry.space_group_name_H-M   'P 1'
#
loop_
_entity.id
_entity.type
_entity.pdbx_description
1 polymer ?
#
loop_
_entity_poly.entity_id
_entity_poly.type
_entity_poly.pdbx_seq_one_letter_code
_entity_poly.pdbx_strand_id
1 'polypeptide(L)'
;VGKVLPSLNGKLTGMAFRLPPKKATYDDIKAAHKEASQGEMKGIFGYIEDDVVSTDFVGDNRSSIFDAKAGISLSDNFEKLVSWYDSDAAFEK
;
A
#
# COMPACT_ATOMS: atom_id res chain seq x y z
N VAL A 1 15.63 6.36 7.10
CA VAL A 1 15.47 7.44 6.09
C VAL A 1 16.11 8.76 6.55
N GLY A 2 15.89 9.22 7.78
CA GLY A 2 16.47 10.50 8.27
C GLY A 2 18.01 10.62 8.31
N LYS A 3 18.76 9.52 8.16
CA LYS A 3 20.23 9.55 8.13
C LYS A 3 20.84 9.88 6.76
N VAL A 4 20.05 9.79 5.69
CA VAL A 4 20.51 10.00 4.29
C VAL A 4 19.86 11.22 3.65
N LEU A 5 18.73 11.70 4.19
CA LEU A 5 18.03 12.92 3.80
C LEU A 5 17.69 13.73 5.07
N PRO A 6 18.50 14.75 5.43
CA PRO A 6 18.34 15.50 6.68
C PRO A 6 17.00 16.23 6.80
N SER A 7 16.36 16.60 5.67
CA SER A 7 15.04 17.25 5.63
C SER A 7 13.88 16.36 6.12
N LEU A 8 14.11 15.05 6.19
CA LEU A 8 13.14 14.04 6.62
C LEU A 8 13.46 13.47 8.02
N ASN A 9 14.47 14.02 8.70
CA ASN A 9 14.87 13.57 10.03
C ASN A 9 13.82 14.01 11.06
N GLY A 10 13.18 13.04 11.73
CA GLY A 10 12.10 13.29 12.70
C GLY A 10 10.68 13.43 12.11
N LYS A 11 10.51 13.34 10.78
CA LYS A 11 9.19 13.47 10.12
C LYS A 11 8.52 12.14 9.75
N LEU A 12 9.27 11.04 9.80
CA LEU A 12 8.78 9.69 9.51
C LEU A 12 8.87 8.84 10.77
N THR A 13 7.71 8.53 11.35
CA THR A 13 7.53 7.50 12.37
C THR A 13 6.73 6.35 11.75
N GLY A 14 7.05 5.12 12.10
CA GLY A 14 6.34 3.94 11.63
C GLY A 14 6.01 3.05 12.82
N MET A 15 4.73 2.73 13.00
CA MET A 15 4.28 1.74 13.97
C MET A 15 3.98 0.44 13.23
N ALA A 16 4.53 -0.67 13.71
CA ALA A 16 4.22 -2.01 13.23
C ALA A 16 3.68 -2.83 14.41
N PHE A 17 2.44 -3.28 14.31
CA PHE A 17 1.85 -4.20 15.28
C PHE A 17 2.07 -5.63 14.80
N ARG A 18 2.66 -6.48 15.66
CA ARG A 18 2.69 -7.93 15.41
C ARG A 18 1.46 -8.56 16.05
N LEU A 19 0.51 -8.96 15.22
CA LEU A 19 -0.56 -9.87 15.59
C LEU A 19 -0.02 -11.31 15.60
N PRO A 20 -0.62 -12.26 16.35
CA PRO A 20 -0.22 -13.66 16.30
C PRO A 20 -0.20 -14.16 14.84
N PRO A 21 0.85 -14.89 14.41
CA PRO A 21 1.07 -15.22 13.00
C PRO A 21 -0.02 -16.18 12.53
N LYS A 22 -1.08 -15.61 11.93
CA LYS A 22 -1.88 -16.37 10.98
C LYS A 22 -1.01 -16.44 9.72
N LYS A 23 -0.56 -17.65 9.37
CA LYS A 23 0.11 -17.89 8.10
C LYS A 23 -0.84 -17.42 7.00
N ALA A 24 -0.39 -16.46 6.20
CA ALA A 24 -1.13 -15.96 5.06
C ALA A 24 -0.18 -16.02 3.87
N THR A 25 -0.60 -16.65 2.79
CA THR A 25 0.16 -16.59 1.56
C THR A 25 0.00 -15.21 0.95
N TYR A 26 0.94 -14.81 0.09
CA TYR A 26 0.82 -13.55 -0.64
C TYR A 26 -0.45 -13.51 -1.51
N ASP A 27 -0.92 -14.67 -1.97
CA ASP A 27 -2.18 -14.79 -2.70
C ASP A 27 -3.40 -14.53 -1.80
N ASP A 28 -3.38 -15.01 -0.55
CA ASP A 28 -4.43 -14.69 0.44
C ASP A 28 -4.48 -13.18 0.72
N ILE A 29 -3.32 -12.54 0.84
CA ILE A 29 -3.20 -11.09 1.05
C ILE A 29 -3.79 -10.33 -0.15
N LYS A 30 -3.43 -10.73 -1.38
CA LYS A 30 -3.96 -10.13 -2.61
C LYS A 30 -5.47 -10.29 -2.70
N ALA A 31 -5.99 -11.48 -2.39
CA ALA A 31 -7.44 -11.76 -2.41
C ALA A 31 -8.19 -10.85 -1.42
N ALA A 32 -7.69 -10.71 -0.20
CA ALA A 32 -8.29 -9.84 0.81
C ALA A 32 -8.30 -8.36 0.39
N HIS A 33 -7.19 -7.85 -0.17
CA HIS A 33 -7.14 -6.46 -0.66
C HIS A 33 -8.06 -6.26 -1.87
N LYS A 34 -8.16 -7.23 -2.78
CA LYS A 34 -9.06 -7.17 -3.93
C LYS A 34 -10.53 -7.13 -3.48
N GLU A 35 -10.92 -7.99 -2.56
CA GLU A 35 -12.26 -8.00 -1.97
C GLU A 35 -12.58 -6.66 -1.31
N ALA A 36 -11.66 -6.15 -0.48
CA ALA A 36 -11.87 -4.88 0.22
C ALA A 36 -11.99 -3.69 -0.74
N SER A 37 -11.21 -3.67 -1.83
CA SER A 37 -11.27 -2.63 -2.87
C SER A 37 -12.57 -2.65 -3.68
N GLN A 38 -13.22 -3.81 -3.80
CA GLN A 38 -14.46 -3.99 -4.56
C GLN A 38 -15.71 -3.90 -3.67
N GLY A 39 -15.55 -4.13 -2.37
CA GLY A 39 -16.60 -4.11 -1.36
C GLY A 39 -16.67 -2.80 -0.59
N GLU A 40 -16.40 -2.87 0.72
CA GLU A 40 -16.65 -1.77 1.66
C GLU A 40 -15.82 -0.52 1.40
N MET A 41 -14.62 -0.66 0.82
CA MET A 41 -13.72 0.47 0.56
C MET A 41 -13.73 0.91 -0.91
N LYS A 42 -14.75 0.52 -1.68
CA LYS A 42 -14.86 0.89 -3.09
C LYS A 42 -14.87 2.40 -3.27
N GLY A 43 -13.93 2.89 -4.09
CA GLY A 43 -13.76 4.33 -4.37
C GLY A 43 -12.81 5.05 -3.42
N ILE A 44 -12.44 4.44 -2.30
CA ILE A 44 -11.42 4.94 -1.35
C ILE A 44 -10.13 4.14 -1.49
N PHE A 45 -10.26 2.82 -1.59
CA PHE A 45 -9.16 1.87 -1.72
C PHE A 45 -9.16 1.21 -3.10
N GLY A 46 -8.00 1.22 -3.76
CA GLY A 46 -7.76 0.63 -5.07
C GLY A 46 -6.89 -0.63 -4.98
N TYR A 47 -7.02 -1.48 -5.98
CA TYR A 47 -6.21 -2.68 -6.17
C TYR A 47 -5.80 -2.77 -7.64
N ILE A 48 -4.52 -3.00 -7.92
CA ILE A 48 -3.98 -3.10 -9.29
C ILE A 48 -2.98 -4.25 -9.41
N GLU A 49 -3.00 -4.91 -10.57
CA GLU A 49 -2.07 -5.99 -10.96
C GLU A 49 -1.25 -5.62 -12.21
N ASP A 50 -1.46 -4.41 -12.76
CA ASP A 50 -0.77 -3.93 -13.95
C ASP A 50 0.63 -3.42 -13.60
N ASP A 51 1.52 -3.39 -14.61
CA ASP A 51 2.86 -2.82 -14.44
C ASP A 51 2.75 -1.29 -14.50
N VAL A 52 2.68 -0.67 -13.32
CA VAL A 52 2.38 0.76 -13.13
C VAL A 52 3.58 1.56 -12.65
N VAL A 53 3.54 2.84 -12.92
CA VAL A 53 4.50 3.84 -12.42
C VAL A 53 3.76 4.99 -11.74
N SER A 54 4.49 5.85 -11.03
CA SER A 54 3.90 6.93 -10.23
C SER A 54 3.00 7.89 -11.02
N THR A 55 3.31 8.12 -12.30
CA THR A 55 2.53 9.05 -13.15
C THR A 55 1.13 8.54 -13.48
N ASP A 56 0.90 7.24 -13.38
CA ASP A 56 -0.40 6.62 -13.69
C ASP A 56 -1.46 6.95 -12.64
N PHE A 57 -1.05 7.48 -11.48
CA PHE A 57 -1.93 7.81 -10.36
C PHE A 57 -2.13 9.32 -10.16
N VAL A 58 -1.60 10.16 -11.06
CA VAL A 58 -1.77 11.61 -10.96
C VAL A 58 -3.24 11.98 -11.18
N GLY A 59 -3.83 12.68 -10.22
CA GLY A 59 -5.26 13.03 -10.20
C GLY A 59 -6.18 11.91 -9.74
N ASP A 60 -5.64 10.79 -9.23
CA ASP A 60 -6.45 9.73 -8.65
C ASP A 60 -6.96 10.15 -7.27
N ASN A 61 -8.28 10.08 -7.09
CA ASN A 61 -8.96 10.49 -5.86
C ASN A 61 -8.96 9.40 -4.78
N ARG A 62 -8.43 8.20 -5.07
CA ARG A 62 -8.36 7.11 -4.09
C ARG A 62 -7.25 7.41 -3.10
N SER A 63 -7.53 7.18 -1.82
CA SER A 63 -6.59 7.45 -0.73
C SER A 63 -5.44 6.43 -0.67
N SER A 64 -5.61 5.25 -1.26
CA SER A 64 -4.59 4.21 -1.28
C SER A 64 -4.90 3.20 -2.40
N ILE A 65 -3.90 2.85 -3.19
CA ILE A 65 -4.00 1.93 -4.32
C ILE A 65 -2.91 0.86 -4.17
N PHE A 66 -3.30 -0.33 -3.75
CA PHE A 66 -2.37 -1.42 -3.54
C PHE A 66 -1.87 -2.02 -4.85
N ASP A 67 -0.55 -2.12 -4.96
CA ASP A 67 0.15 -2.69 -6.10
C ASP A 67 0.57 -4.14 -5.77
N ALA A 68 -0.14 -5.08 -6.40
CA ALA A 68 0.02 -6.50 -6.16
C ALA A 68 1.29 -7.10 -6.80
N LYS A 69 1.98 -6.36 -7.68
CA LYS A 69 3.22 -6.82 -8.32
C LYS A 69 4.47 -6.18 -7.71
N ALA A 70 4.36 -4.97 -7.17
CA ALA A 70 5.47 -4.30 -6.51
C ALA A 70 5.76 -4.82 -5.09
N GLY A 71 4.82 -5.57 -4.49
CA GLY A 71 5.03 -6.24 -3.21
C GLY A 71 5.98 -7.45 -3.31
N ILE A 72 6.63 -7.79 -2.19
CA ILE A 72 7.57 -8.92 -2.11
C ILE A 72 7.27 -9.71 -0.84
N SER A 73 7.04 -11.01 -0.98
CA SER A 73 6.94 -11.94 0.15
C SER A 73 8.31 -12.60 0.39
N LEU A 74 8.96 -12.34 1.52
CA LEU A 74 10.24 -13.00 1.87
C LEU A 74 10.01 -14.30 2.65
N SER A 75 8.92 -14.40 3.42
CA SER A 75 8.51 -15.61 4.14
C SER A 75 7.01 -15.53 4.48
N ASP A 76 6.39 -16.63 4.94
CA ASP A 76 4.97 -16.72 5.32
C ASP A 76 4.50 -15.76 6.43
N ASN A 77 5.42 -14.98 7.00
CA ASN A 77 5.17 -14.01 8.07
C ASN A 77 5.86 -12.66 7.80
N PHE A 78 6.46 -12.47 6.62
CA PHE A 78 7.22 -11.26 6.31
C PHE A 78 7.04 -10.85 4.86
N GLU A 79 6.08 -9.96 4.66
CA GLU A 79 5.70 -9.42 3.37
C GLU A 79 5.91 -7.91 3.34
N LYS A 80 6.47 -7.43 2.24
CA LYS A 80 6.51 -6.01 1.89
C LYS A 80 5.34 -5.73 0.96
N LEU A 81 4.47 -4.83 1.39
CA LEU A 81 3.34 -4.33 0.59
C LEU A 81 3.69 -2.94 0.05
N VAL A 82 3.22 -2.63 -1.17
CA VAL A 82 3.40 -1.32 -1.81
C VAL A 82 2.02 -0.77 -2.11
N SER A 83 1.81 0.50 -1.79
CA SER A 83 0.60 1.23 -2.13
C SER A 83 0.94 2.62 -2.63
N TRP A 84 0.22 3.05 -3.66
CA TRP A 84 0.30 4.36 -4.28
C TRP A 84 -0.82 5.26 -3.77
N TYR A 85 -0.54 6.56 -3.69
CA TYR A 85 -1.54 7.59 -3.48
C TYR A 85 -1.01 8.89 -4.08
N ASP A 86 -1.89 9.71 -4.62
CA ASP A 86 -1.55 11.07 -5.01
C ASP A 86 -1.61 11.96 -3.77
N SER A 87 -0.49 12.60 -3.41
CA SER A 87 -0.43 13.47 -2.21
C SER A 87 -1.31 14.71 -2.33
N ASP A 88 -1.58 15.17 -3.55
CA ASP A 88 -2.28 16.42 -3.80
C ASP A 88 -3.78 16.16 -3.99
N ALA A 89 -4.14 15.13 -4.78
CA ALA A 89 -5.54 14.81 -5.06
C ALA A 89 -6.24 14.01 -3.94
N ALA A 90 -5.53 13.16 -3.19
CA ALA A 90 -6.17 12.31 -2.17
C ALA A 90 -6.66 13.06 -0.93
N PHE A 91 -6.18 14.28 -0.68
CA PHE A 91 -6.55 15.12 0.48
C PHE A 91 -7.50 16.27 0.15
N GLU A 92 -7.88 16.44 -1.13
CA GLU A 92 -8.75 17.55 -1.57
C GLU A 92 -10.25 17.22 -1.45
N LYS A 93 -10.62 16.07 -0.88
CA LYS A 93 -12.01 15.64 -0.61
C LYS A 93 -12.31 15.40 0.86
#